data_AF-A0A951MKT5-F1
#
_entry.id   AF-A0A951MKT5-F1
#
_cell.length_a   1.000
_cell.length_b   1.000
_cell.length_c   1.000
_cell.angle_alpha   90.00
_cell.angle_beta   90.00
_cell.angle_gamma   90.00
#
_symmetry.space_group_name_H-M   'P 1'
#
loop_
_entity.id
_entity.type
_entity.pdbx_description
1 polymer ?
#
loop_
_entity_poly.entity_id
_entity_poly.type
_entity_poly.pdbx_seq_one_letter_code
_entity_poly.pdbx_strand_id
1 'polypeptide(L)'
;MQEKSIIKQNILTYLRYKGLTLYKFYKDTGITRGILTQNNGMSEENTTRFLDYFTEVNPEWLLTGKGSMLRGAAVDQGDVVGDPDSVAAMQLHFLRENNDLLRAKVLLLEENRLLLLREISRLGGDMEAVLSKGDWSVGAAD
;
A
#
# COMPACT_ATOMS: atom_id res chain seq x y z
N MET A 1 -12.09 -18.27 16.28
CA MET A 1 -11.40 -17.03 16.70
C MET A 1 -12.28 -15.88 16.24
N GLN A 2 -12.65 -14.93 17.11
CA GLN A 2 -13.29 -13.70 16.62
C GLN A 2 -12.34 -13.02 15.62
N GLU A 3 -12.87 -12.34 14.62
CA GLU A 3 -12.06 -11.52 13.73
C GLU A 3 -12.02 -10.09 14.25
N LYS A 4 -10.89 -9.40 14.04
CA LYS A 4 -10.76 -7.97 14.38
C LYS A 4 -11.93 -7.19 13.78
N SER A 5 -12.53 -6.28 14.54
CA SER A 5 -13.66 -5.49 14.03
C SER A 5 -13.30 -4.71 12.77
N ILE A 6 -14.29 -4.53 11.88
CA ILE A 6 -14.12 -3.80 10.61
C ILE A 6 -13.53 -2.40 10.83
N ILE A 7 -13.98 -1.69 11.87
CA ILE A 7 -13.47 -0.37 12.25
C ILE A 7 -11.95 -0.42 12.47
N LYS A 8 -11.45 -1.41 13.21
CA LYS A 8 -10.00 -1.54 13.47
C LYS A 8 -9.22 -1.87 12.20
N GLN A 9 -9.77 -2.71 11.33
CA GLN A 9 -9.17 -3.03 10.04
C GLN A 9 -9.08 -1.80 9.13
N ASN A 10 -10.14 -0.98 9.11
CA ASN A 10 -10.21 0.25 8.35
C ASN A 10 -9.24 1.31 8.89
N ILE A 11 -9.13 1.48 10.21
CA ILE A 11 -8.11 2.36 10.81
C ILE A 11 -6.70 1.90 10.39
N LEU A 12 -6.38 0.61 10.49
CA LEU A 12 -5.08 0.08 10.06
C LEU A 12 -4.80 0.35 8.57
N THR A 13 -5.84 0.23 7.72
CA THR A 13 -5.74 0.54 6.29
C THR A 13 -5.45 2.02 6.05
N TYR A 14 -6.16 2.92 6.74
CA TYR A 14 -5.94 4.36 6.65
C TYR A 14 -4.54 4.77 7.15
N LEU A 15 -4.07 4.21 8.27
CA LEU A 15 -2.73 4.49 8.78
C LEU A 15 -1.64 4.06 7.79
N ARG A 16 -1.79 2.91 7.14
CA ARG A 16 -0.89 2.46 6.08
C ARG A 16 -0.89 3.42 4.89
N TYR A 17 -2.07 3.89 4.48
CA TYR A 17 -2.21 4.88 3.41
C TYR A 17 -1.48 6.21 3.74
N LYS A 18 -1.58 6.69 4.97
CA LYS A 18 -0.88 7.90 5.44
C LYS A 18 0.60 7.70 5.78
N GLY A 19 1.11 6.46 5.76
CA GLY A 19 2.46 6.15 6.21
C GLY A 19 2.69 6.37 7.72
N LEU A 20 1.62 6.31 8.53
CA LEU A 20 1.69 6.53 9.97
C LEU A 20 2.01 5.24 10.72
N THR A 21 2.93 5.33 11.69
CA THR A 21 3.20 4.22 12.61
C THR A 21 2.12 4.12 13.68
N LEU A 22 1.89 2.92 14.22
CA LEU A 22 0.99 2.70 15.34
C LEU A 22 1.39 3.54 16.57
N TYR A 23 2.69 3.69 16.81
CA TYR A 23 3.20 4.52 17.90
C TYR A 23 2.75 5.98 17.75
N LYS A 24 2.93 6.57 16.55
CA LYS A 24 2.53 7.94 16.27
C LYS A 24 1.01 8.11 16.38
N PHE A 25 0.25 7.16 15.84
CA PHE A 25 -1.21 7.12 15.99
C PHE A 25 -1.67 7.17 17.45
N TYR A 26 -1.18 6.27 18.31
CA TYR A 26 -1.59 6.24 19.72
C TYR A 26 -1.17 7.49 20.47
N LYS A 27 0.01 8.03 20.16
CA LYS A 27 0.53 9.25 20.78
C LYS A 27 -0.31 10.47 20.41
N ASP A 28 -0.65 10.61 19.14
CA ASP A 28 -1.27 11.83 18.62
C ASP A 28 -2.79 11.86 18.84
N THR A 29 -3.45 10.69 18.80
CA THR A 29 -4.93 10.59 18.99
C THR A 29 -5.36 10.41 20.44
N GLY A 30 -4.43 10.09 21.35
CA GLY A 30 -4.76 9.74 22.74
C GLY A 30 -5.49 8.40 22.92
N ILE A 31 -5.62 7.60 21.84
CA ILE A 31 -6.21 6.27 21.90
C ILE A 31 -5.26 5.30 22.62
N THR A 32 -5.78 4.48 23.53
CA THR A 32 -5.00 3.53 24.32
C THR A 32 -4.20 2.56 23.45
N ARG A 33 -2.91 2.40 23.80
CA ARG A 33 -2.00 1.49 23.08
C ARG A 33 -2.53 0.07 23.04
N GLY A 34 -2.39 -0.56 21.89
CA GLY A 34 -2.78 -1.96 21.67
C GLY A 34 -4.26 -2.17 21.34
N ILE A 35 -5.11 -1.13 21.33
CA ILE A 35 -6.53 -1.32 21.02
C ILE A 35 -6.74 -1.94 19.61
N LEU A 36 -5.91 -1.57 18.63
CA LEU A 36 -5.99 -2.08 17.25
C LEU A 36 -5.49 -3.53 17.10
N THR A 37 -4.77 -4.06 18.10
CA THR A 37 -4.29 -5.45 18.09
C THR A 37 -5.26 -6.40 18.78
N GLN A 38 -6.11 -5.88 19.68
CA GLN A 38 -7.09 -6.67 20.41
C GLN A 38 -8.20 -7.21 19.51
N ASN A 39 -8.62 -8.44 19.81
CA ASN A 39 -9.62 -9.18 19.06
C ASN A 39 -11.04 -8.94 19.59
N ASN A 40 -11.41 -7.68 19.72
CA ASN A 40 -12.71 -7.20 20.17
C ASN A 40 -13.16 -6.00 19.31
N GLY A 41 -14.37 -5.50 19.57
CA GLY A 41 -14.92 -4.30 18.94
C GLY A 41 -14.08 -3.03 19.18
N MET A 42 -14.45 -1.95 18.49
CA MET A 42 -13.98 -0.61 18.80
C MET A 42 -15.03 0.07 19.67
N SER A 43 -14.64 0.78 20.73
CA SER A 43 -15.60 1.58 21.52
C SER A 43 -16.02 2.83 20.74
N GLU A 44 -17.20 3.36 21.07
CA GLU A 44 -17.69 4.63 20.54
C GLU A 44 -16.68 5.75 20.78
N GLU A 45 -16.23 5.91 22.03
CA GLU A 45 -15.25 6.93 22.43
C GLU A 45 -13.97 6.92 21.57
N ASN A 46 -13.39 5.74 21.32
CA ASN A 46 -12.17 5.65 20.50
C ASN A 46 -12.46 5.85 19.01
N THR A 47 -13.68 5.51 18.55
CA THR A 47 -14.11 5.78 17.17
C THR A 47 -14.28 7.28 16.95
N THR A 48 -14.89 7.98 17.91
CA THR A 48 -15.03 9.44 17.90
C THR A 48 -13.67 10.13 17.94
N ARG A 49 -12.76 9.74 18.86
CA ARG A 49 -11.39 10.27 18.88
C ARG A 49 -10.66 10.12 17.55
N PHE A 50 -10.84 8.98 16.87
CA PHE A 50 -10.25 8.76 15.57
C PHE A 50 -10.83 9.73 14.52
N LEU A 51 -12.15 9.89 14.47
CA LEU A 51 -12.83 10.77 13.51
C LEU A 51 -12.59 12.27 13.78
N ASP A 52 -12.44 12.66 15.05
CA ASP A 52 -12.11 14.02 15.45
C ASP A 52 -10.68 14.41 15.07
N TYR A 53 -9.75 13.45 15.14
CA TYR A 53 -8.36 13.69 14.76
C TYR A 53 -8.15 13.63 13.24
N PHE A 54 -8.78 12.66 12.56
CA PHE A 54 -8.68 12.47 11.12
C PHE A 54 -10.00 12.87 10.45
N THR A 55 -10.27 14.18 10.46
CA THR A 55 -11.53 14.77 9.97
C THR A 55 -11.79 14.52 8.50
N GLU A 56 -10.74 14.20 7.73
CA GLU A 56 -10.87 13.84 6.32
C GLU A 56 -11.41 12.42 6.11
N VAL A 57 -11.50 11.57 7.14
CA VAL A 57 -11.99 10.20 6.99
C VAL A 57 -13.52 10.19 6.88
N ASN A 58 -14.03 9.39 5.94
CA ASN A 58 -15.46 9.15 5.79
C ASN A 58 -15.96 8.19 6.88
N PRO A 59 -16.91 8.62 7.75
CA PRO A 59 -17.49 7.76 8.78
C PRO A 59 -18.22 6.53 8.23
N GLU A 60 -18.89 6.65 7.07
CA GLU A 60 -19.59 5.52 6.45
C GLU A 60 -18.60 4.41 6.08
N TRP A 61 -17.49 4.79 5.44
CA TRP A 61 -16.42 3.86 5.11
C TRP A 61 -15.80 3.27 6.38
N LEU A 62 -15.53 4.07 7.40
CA LEU A 62 -14.96 3.59 8.64
C LEU A 62 -15.82 2.49 9.28
N LEU A 63 -17.14 2.69 9.33
CA LEU A 63 -18.08 1.81 10.00
C LEU A 63 -18.46 0.58 9.16
N THR A 64 -18.56 0.73 7.84
CA THR A 64 -19.17 -0.28 6.97
C THR A 64 -18.22 -0.87 5.93
N GLY A 65 -17.09 -0.21 5.68
CA GLY A 65 -16.17 -0.50 4.58
C GLY A 65 -16.69 -0.09 3.20
N LYS A 66 -17.88 0.51 3.11
CA LYS A 66 -18.49 0.97 1.84
C LYS A 66 -18.16 2.43 1.56
N GLY A 67 -18.15 2.79 0.28
CA GLY A 67 -17.83 4.15 -0.17
C GLY A 67 -16.34 4.49 -0.12
N SER A 68 -16.02 5.76 -0.34
CA SER A 68 -14.63 6.23 -0.36
C SER A 68 -14.09 6.44 1.05
N MET A 69 -12.82 6.07 1.27
CA MET A 69 -12.12 6.22 2.56
C MET A 69 -12.03 7.68 3.03
N LEU A 70 -11.81 8.62 2.11
CA LEU A 70 -11.69 10.03 2.41
C LEU A 70 -12.95 10.78 1.99
N ARG A 71 -13.35 11.78 2.77
CA ARG A 71 -14.39 12.76 2.41
C ARG A 71 -13.94 13.52 1.17
N GLY A 72 -14.87 13.78 0.25
CA GLY A 72 -14.60 14.51 -0.99
C GLY A 72 -13.82 13.74 -2.07
N ALA A 73 -13.44 12.48 -1.83
CA ALA A 73 -12.90 11.62 -2.89
C ALA A 73 -14.02 11.06 -3.80
N ALA A 74 -15.27 11.10 -3.33
CA ALA A 74 -16.43 11.10 -4.20
C ALA A 74 -16.78 12.56 -4.48
N VAL A 75 -16.90 12.92 -5.76
CA VAL A 75 -17.50 14.19 -6.19
C VAL A 75 -18.80 14.34 -5.42
N ASP A 76 -18.92 15.46 -4.71
CA ASP A 76 -20.09 15.86 -3.93
C ASP A 76 -21.34 15.68 -4.79
N GLN A 77 -22.14 14.64 -4.51
CA GLN A 77 -23.51 14.58 -4.99
C GLN A 77 -24.35 15.45 -4.05
N GLY A 78 -24.17 16.75 -4.19
CA GLY A 78 -24.85 17.78 -3.41
C GLY A 78 -24.50 19.17 -3.93
N ASP A 79 -25.34 19.68 -4.84
CA ASP A 79 -25.49 21.11 -5.17
C ASP A 79 -24.29 21.90 -5.73
N VAL A 80 -23.57 21.34 -6.70
CA VAL A 80 -22.96 22.18 -7.74
C VAL A 80 -23.33 21.63 -9.10
N VAL A 81 -24.10 22.40 -9.88
CA VAL A 81 -24.17 22.23 -11.34
C VAL A 81 -22.79 22.61 -11.88
N GLY A 82 -21.82 21.73 -11.68
CA GLY A 82 -20.54 21.73 -12.37
C GLY A 82 -20.78 20.97 -13.66
N ASP A 83 -20.58 21.66 -14.79
CA ASP A 83 -20.67 21.10 -16.13
C ASP A 83 -20.15 19.63 -16.17
N PRO A 84 -21.02 18.65 -16.53
CA PRO A 84 -20.64 17.24 -16.61
C PRO A 84 -19.37 16.99 -17.41
N ASP A 85 -19.09 17.81 -18.42
CA ASP A 85 -17.88 17.73 -19.24
C ASP A 85 -16.62 18.09 -18.45
N SER A 86 -16.71 19.05 -17.51
CA SER A 86 -15.58 19.44 -16.65
C SER A 86 -15.27 18.40 -15.57
N VAL A 87 -16.28 17.76 -14.98
CA VAL A 87 -16.08 16.67 -14.00
C VAL A 87 -15.51 15.42 -14.68
N ALA A 88 -16.04 15.07 -15.86
CA ALA A 88 -15.51 13.98 -16.67
C ALA A 88 -14.07 14.25 -17.11
N ALA A 89 -13.75 15.47 -17.55
CA ALA A 89 -12.38 15.87 -17.91
C ALA A 89 -11.41 15.75 -16.73
N MET A 90 -11.83 16.16 -15.53
CA MET A 90 -10.99 16.09 -14.32
C MET A 90 -10.77 14.63 -13.87
N GLN A 91 -11.79 13.78 -13.93
CA GLN A 91 -11.64 12.35 -13.67
C GLN A 91 -10.77 11.66 -14.72
N LEU A 92 -10.94 12.00 -16.01
CA LEU A 92 -10.10 11.49 -17.09
C LEU A 92 -8.64 11.89 -16.93
N HIS A 93 -8.37 13.13 -16.50
CA HIS A 93 -7.01 13.59 -16.21
C HIS A 93 -6.37 12.76 -15.09
N PHE A 94 -7.08 12.61 -13.96
CA PHE A 94 -6.58 11.81 -12.83
C PHE A 94 -6.37 10.33 -13.20
N LEU A 95 -7.28 9.74 -13.98
CA LEU A 95 -7.13 8.37 -14.48
C LEU A 95 -5.96 8.23 -15.45
N ARG A 96 -5.70 9.25 -16.29
CA ARG A 96 -4.56 9.26 -17.20
C ARG A 96 -3.24 9.31 -16.43
N GLU A 97 -3.13 10.21 -15.48
CA GLU A 97 -1.92 10.36 -14.65
C GLU A 97 -1.60 9.06 -13.88
N ASN A 98 -2.62 8.41 -13.32
CA ASN A 98 -2.44 7.11 -12.68
C ASN A 98 -1.99 6.01 -13.65
N ASN A 99 -2.54 5.99 -14.87
CA ASN A 99 -2.11 5.04 -15.90
C ASN A 99 -0.67 5.30 -16.35
N ASP A 100 -0.26 6.55 -16.49
CA ASP A 100 1.11 6.92 -16.86
C ASP A 100 2.11 6.48 -15.77
N LEU A 101 1.76 6.68 -14.50
CA LEU A 101 2.54 6.18 -13.37
C LEU A 101 2.64 4.65 -13.36
N LEU A 102 1.54 3.96 -13.63
CA LEU A 102 1.54 2.49 -13.71
C LEU A 102 2.41 1.99 -14.86
N ARG A 103 2.35 2.64 -16.03
CA ARG A 103 3.20 2.33 -17.18
C ARG A 103 4.68 2.53 -16.86
N ALA A 104 5.04 3.63 -16.20
CA ALA A 104 6.42 3.87 -15.76
C ALA A 104 6.92 2.79 -14.79
N LYS A 105 6.08 2.35 -13.85
CA LYS A 105 6.41 1.23 -12.94
C LYS A 105 6.63 -0.09 -13.69
N VAL A 106 5.82 -0.37 -14.71
CA VAL A 106 5.98 -1.59 -15.53
C VAL A 106 7.31 -1.57 -16.28
N LEU A 107 7.68 -0.43 -16.89
CA LEU A 107 8.96 -0.29 -17.58
C LEU A 107 10.15 -0.53 -16.65
N LEU A 108 10.13 0.07 -15.45
CA LEU A 108 11.19 -0.14 -14.46
C LEU A 108 11.30 -1.60 -14.00
N LEU A 109 10.16 -2.29 -13.86
CA LEU A 109 10.15 -3.72 -13.53
C LEU A 109 10.72 -4.57 -14.67
N GLU A 110 10.44 -4.22 -15.92
CA GLU A 110 11.00 -4.89 -17.10
C GLU A 110 12.51 -4.66 -17.22
N GLU A 111 12.99 -3.45 -16.98
CA GLU A 111 14.42 -3.12 -16.93
C GLU A 111 15.13 -3.90 -15.83
N ASN A 112 14.57 -3.93 -14.61
CA ASN A 112 15.11 -4.72 -13.51
C ASN A 112 15.16 -6.21 -13.86
N ARG A 113 14.14 -6.74 -14.54
CA ARG A 113 14.12 -8.14 -15.01
C ARG A 113 15.26 -8.41 -15.99
N LEU A 114 15.51 -7.50 -16.93
CA LEU A 114 16.59 -7.65 -17.92
C LEU A 114 17.97 -7.59 -17.27
N LEU A 115 18.17 -6.69 -16.30
CA LEU A 115 19.43 -6.60 -15.55
C LEU A 115 19.70 -7.89 -14.77
N LEU A 116 18.69 -8.45 -14.09
CA LEU A 116 18.80 -9.72 -13.39
C LEU A 116 19.15 -10.87 -14.34
N LEU A 117 18.49 -10.95 -15.50
CA LEU A 117 18.80 -11.98 -16.50
C LEU A 117 20.24 -11.87 -17.00
N ARG A 118 20.72 -10.65 -17.28
CA ARG A 118 22.11 -10.41 -17.69
C ARG A 118 23.10 -10.88 -16.64
N GLU A 119 22.84 -10.59 -15.37
CA GLU A 119 23.71 -10.99 -14.26
C GLU A 119 23.73 -12.50 -14.07
N ILE A 120 22.58 -13.17 -14.17
CA ILE A 120 22.49 -14.64 -14.12
C ILE A 120 23.31 -15.26 -15.26
N SER A 121 23.19 -14.73 -16.49
CA SER A 121 23.99 -15.21 -17.63
C SER A 121 25.49 -14.99 -17.43
N ARG A 122 25.88 -13.84 -16.87
CA ARG A 122 27.29 -13.53 -16.56
C ARG A 122 27.86 -14.53 -15.54
N LEU A 123 27.16 -14.72 -14.42
CA LEU A 123 27.56 -15.65 -13.36
C LEU A 123 27.62 -17.10 -13.85
N GLY A 124 26.68 -17.51 -14.70
CA GLY A 124 26.70 -18.83 -15.33
C GLY A 124 27.93 -19.04 -16.23
N GLY A 125 28.28 -18.04 -17.05
CA GLY A 125 29.49 -18.08 -17.88
C GLY A 125 30.78 -18.10 -17.07
N ASP A 126 30.85 -17.31 -16.00
CA ASP A 126 32.00 -17.32 -15.08
C ASP A 126 32.17 -18.71 -14.42
N MET A 127 31.07 -19.36 -14.04
CA MET A 127 31.08 -20.72 -13.48
C MET A 127 31.56 -21.77 -14.49
N GLU A 128 31.04 -21.75 -15.73
CA GLU A 128 31.49 -22.62 -16.84
C GLU A 128 32.98 -22.44 -17.13
N ALA A 129 33.48 -21.20 -17.14
CA ALA A 129 34.89 -20.92 -17.34
C ALA A 129 35.78 -21.46 -16.20
N VAL A 130 35.31 -21.42 -14.95
CA VAL A 130 36.00 -22.04 -13.81
C VAL A 130 36.00 -23.56 -13.95
N LEU A 131 34.88 -24.18 -14.31
CA LEU A 131 34.78 -25.62 -14.52
C LEU A 131 35.66 -26.10 -15.68
N SER A 132 35.72 -25.35 -16.78
CA SER A 132 36.55 -25.66 -17.96
C SER A 132 38.05 -25.45 -17.72
N LYS A 133 38.46 -24.65 -16.73
CA LYS A 133 39.85 -24.44 -16.33
C LYS A 133 40.29 -25.33 -15.16
N GLY A 134 39.37 -26.10 -14.59
CA GLY A 134 39.61 -27.05 -13.51
C GLY A 134 40.36 -28.28 -13.99
N ASP A 135 41.68 -28.18 -13.96
CA ASP A 135 42.61 -29.31 -13.84
C ASP A 135 42.36 -29.96 -12.46
N TRP A 136 41.52 -30.99 -12.42
CA TRP A 136 41.21 -31.74 -11.19
C TRP A 136 42.35 -32.72 -10.86
N SER A 137 43.56 -32.22 -10.67
CA SER A 137 44.61 -32.97 -9.96
C SER A 137 44.41 -32.82 -8.45
N VAL A 138 43.31 -33.41 -7.93
CA VAL A 138 43.20 -33.67 -6.50
C VAL A 138 43.78 -35.05 -6.28
N GLY A 139 44.97 -35.07 -5.66
CA GLY A 139 45.75 -36.27 -5.43
C GLY A 139 44.93 -37.40 -4.81
N ALA A 140 44.98 -38.56 -5.46
CA ALA A 140 44.81 -39.83 -4.79
C ALA A 140 45.87 -39.90 -3.68
N ALA A 141 45.45 -39.65 -2.44
CA ALA A 141 46.24 -39.96 -1.27
C ALA A 141 45.82 -41.37 -0.80
N ASP A 142 46.83 -42.24 -0.76
CA ASP A 142 46.84 -43.62 -0.27
C ASP A 142 46.25 -43.80 1.14
#